data_AF-A0A7Y1TR59-F1
#
_entry.id   AF-A0A7Y1TR59-F1
#
_cell.length_a   1.000
_cell.length_b   1.000
_cell.length_c   1.000
_cell.angle_alpha   90.00
_cell.angle_beta   90.00
_cell.angle_gamma   90.00
#
_symmetry.space_group_name_H-M   'P 1'
#
loop_
_entity.id
_entity.type
_entity.pdbx_description
1 polymer ?
#
loop_
_entity_poly.entity_id
_entity_poly.type
_entity_poly.pdbx_seq_one_letter_code
_entity_poly.pdbx_strand_id
1 'polypeptide(L)'
;MPQYMYTAADAAGVQINATIEASSPQSALSRLRMQGLDPISIDEVGIPEEVVVPTQASGPRHSSPPPAPRQFEIGRLYRWKGPLMFFAAFFSLISSFIFFGFLFAGAGFAALMPMGFVAIGLVIGSRTWRTADSRVRAWMYGAATEATITSIGQASYQVNGRSPFKMEYEYVADGVMLTGTRTTFSDEITHYDLGEPIWVVYDPATPTVSAEWPPIL
;
A
#
# COMPACT_ATOMS: atom_id res chain seq x y z
N MET A 1 -29.11 27.75 12.35
CA MET A 1 -28.66 28.03 13.73
C MET A 1 -27.35 27.27 13.96
N PRO A 2 -26.43 27.75 14.80
CA PRO A 2 -25.22 27.00 15.13
C PRO A 2 -25.56 25.64 15.74
N GLN A 3 -24.84 24.60 15.32
CA GLN A 3 -24.93 23.25 15.87
C GLN A 3 -23.66 22.96 16.68
N TYR A 4 -23.83 22.50 17.92
CA TYR A 4 -22.74 22.11 18.80
C TYR A 4 -22.79 20.60 19.00
N MET A 5 -21.67 19.93 18.77
CA MET A 5 -21.53 18.51 19.05
C MET A 5 -21.12 18.32 20.51
N TYR A 6 -21.72 17.34 21.18
CA TYR A 6 -21.35 16.96 22.54
C TYR A 6 -21.31 15.44 22.68
N THR A 7 -20.50 14.98 23.63
CA THR A 7 -20.41 13.58 24.04
C THR A 7 -20.85 13.51 25.49
N ALA A 8 -21.84 12.67 25.78
CA ALA A 8 -22.27 12.36 27.14
C ALA A 8 -21.85 10.92 27.48
N ALA A 9 -21.49 10.67 28.73
CA ALA A 9 -21.28 9.32 29.24
C ALA A 9 -22.24 9.09 30.40
N ASP A 10 -22.88 7.93 30.45
CA ASP A 10 -23.67 7.53 31.62
C ASP A 10 -22.78 6.99 32.75
N ALA A 11 -23.38 6.66 33.90
CA ALA A 11 -22.66 6.08 35.03
C ALA A 11 -22.04 4.70 34.74
N ALA A 12 -22.44 4.04 33.65
CA ALA A 12 -21.87 2.79 33.17
C ALA A 12 -20.72 3.01 32.16
N GLY A 13 -20.38 4.27 31.85
CA GLY A 13 -19.33 4.63 30.89
C GLY A 13 -19.75 4.50 29.43
N VAL A 14 -21.03 4.31 29.15
CA VAL A 14 -21.55 4.24 27.77
C VAL A 14 -21.57 5.65 27.19
N GLN A 15 -20.77 5.87 26.16
CA GLN A 15 -20.66 7.16 25.47
C GLN A 15 -21.74 7.30 24.40
N ILE A 16 -22.38 8.47 24.37
CA ILE A 16 -23.38 8.86 23.36
C ILE A 16 -22.94 10.18 22.75
N ASN A 17 -22.77 10.19 21.43
CA ASN A 17 -22.48 11.39 20.65
C ASN A 17 -23.79 11.98 20.12
N ALA A 18 -24.02 13.26 20.37
CA ALA A 18 -25.22 13.95 19.93
C ALA A 18 -24.93 15.42 19.58
N THR A 19 -25.86 16.05 18.88
CA THR A 19 -25.77 17.46 18.47
C THR A 19 -26.91 18.26 19.08
N ILE A 20 -26.61 19.49 19.49
CA ILE A 20 -27.59 20.43 20.02
C ILE A 20 -27.55 21.74 19.25
N GLU A 21 -28.72 22.22 18.85
CA GLU A 21 -28.87 23.53 18.22
C GLU A 21 -28.97 24.61 19.29
N ALA A 22 -28.14 25.65 19.19
CA ALA A 22 -28.13 26.73 20.16
C ALA A 22 -27.62 28.03 19.52
N SER A 23 -28.08 29.19 20.00
CA SER A 23 -27.63 30.48 19.47
C SER A 23 -26.23 30.87 19.96
N SER A 24 -25.79 30.32 21.09
CA SER A 24 -24.45 30.50 21.67
C SER A 24 -24.01 29.27 22.49
N PRO A 25 -22.71 29.12 22.79
CA PRO A 25 -22.22 28.03 23.65
C PRO A 25 -22.87 28.03 25.05
N GLN A 26 -23.08 29.22 25.64
CA GLN A 26 -23.75 29.34 26.94
C GLN A 26 -25.20 28.86 26.87
N SER A 27 -25.91 29.13 25.77
CA SER A 27 -27.27 28.64 25.58
C SER A 27 -27.31 27.11 25.39
N ALA A 28 -26.29 26.52 24.77
CA ALA A 28 -26.15 25.07 24.65
C ALA A 28 -25.96 24.42 26.02
N LEU A 29 -25.06 24.96 26.85
CA LEU A 29 -24.82 24.48 28.22
C LEU A 29 -26.07 24.56 29.10
N SER A 30 -26.80 25.68 29.03
CA SER A 30 -28.06 25.84 29.76
C SER A 30 -29.12 24.81 29.32
N ARG A 31 -29.18 24.48 28.02
CA ARG A 31 -30.09 23.44 27.51
C ARG A 31 -29.67 22.04 27.96
N LEU A 32 -28.38 21.73 27.97
CA LEU A 32 -27.87 20.44 28.49
C LEU A 32 -28.21 20.29 29.98
N ARG A 33 -28.05 21.34 30.79
CA ARG A 33 -28.46 21.34 32.20
C ARG A 33 -29.96 21.10 32.40
N MET A 34 -30.82 21.67 31.55
CA MET A 34 -32.26 21.39 31.59
C MET A 34 -32.60 19.94 31.24
N GLN A 35 -31.72 19.23 30.51
CA GLN A 35 -31.86 17.80 30.21
C GLN A 35 -31.29 16.91 31.32
N GLY A 36 -30.83 17.49 32.44
CA GLY A 36 -30.22 16.74 33.55
C GLY A 36 -28.77 16.33 33.28
N LEU A 37 -28.14 16.86 32.23
CA LEU A 37 -26.71 16.66 31.98
C LEU A 37 -25.93 17.73 32.73
N ASP A 38 -24.98 17.31 33.57
CA ASP A 38 -24.10 18.25 34.28
C ASP A 38 -22.81 18.45 33.47
N PRO A 39 -22.63 19.61 32.80
CA PRO A 39 -21.45 19.84 31.98
C PRO A 39 -20.23 20.02 32.88
N ILE A 40 -19.31 19.07 32.81
CA ILE A 40 -18.05 19.13 33.57
C ILE A 40 -17.10 20.08 32.84
N SER A 41 -16.52 21.04 33.58
CA SER A 41 -15.46 21.88 33.01
C SER A 41 -14.22 21.04 32.71
N ILE A 42 -13.50 21.34 31.63
CA ILE A 42 -12.19 20.74 31.35
C ILE A 42 -11.22 20.95 32.52
N ASP A 43 -11.39 22.01 33.29
CA ASP A 43 -10.57 22.30 34.48
C ASP A 43 -10.95 21.45 35.71
N GLU A 44 -12.17 20.88 35.74
CA GLU A 44 -12.70 20.05 36.83
C GLU A 44 -12.59 18.55 36.54
N VAL A 45 -12.58 18.17 35.26
CA VAL A 45 -12.02 16.88 34.85
C VAL A 45 -10.53 17.00 35.12
N GLY A 46 -10.12 16.75 36.37
CA GLY A 46 -8.74 16.56 36.71
C GLY A 46 -8.21 15.53 35.72
N ILE A 47 -7.52 16.01 34.68
CA ILE A 47 -6.83 15.16 33.74
C ILE A 47 -5.92 14.37 34.69
N PRO A 48 -6.09 13.05 34.84
CA PRO A 48 -5.14 12.31 35.63
C PRO A 48 -3.79 12.73 35.06
N GLU A 49 -2.87 13.18 35.91
CA GLU A 49 -1.56 13.72 35.54
C GLU A 49 -0.67 12.67 34.80
N GLU A 50 -1.29 11.57 34.39
CA GLU A 50 -0.81 10.45 33.62
C GLU A 50 -1.90 9.97 32.64
N VAL A 51 -2.60 10.87 31.92
CA VAL A 51 -2.83 10.54 30.51
C VAL A 51 -1.45 10.64 29.89
N VAL A 52 -0.76 9.51 29.87
CA VAL A 52 0.32 9.24 28.93
C VAL A 52 -0.29 9.58 27.57
N VAL A 53 -0.16 10.84 27.15
CA VAL A 53 -0.05 11.18 25.74
C VAL A 53 0.94 10.16 25.25
N PRO A 54 0.56 9.20 24.36
CA PRO A 54 1.49 8.19 23.88
C PRO A 54 2.71 8.95 23.40
N THR A 55 3.72 8.92 24.25
CA THR A 55 4.88 9.77 24.15
C THR A 55 5.67 9.11 23.07
N GLN A 56 5.75 9.85 21.97
CA GLN A 56 6.51 9.53 20.77
C GLN A 56 5.88 8.41 19.96
N ALA A 57 5.56 8.76 18.70
CA ALA A 57 5.73 7.83 17.61
C ALA A 57 7.09 7.14 17.82
N SER A 58 7.04 5.93 18.35
CA SER A 58 8.15 4.99 18.29
C SER A 58 8.62 5.05 16.86
N GLY A 59 9.87 5.45 16.63
CA GLY A 59 10.46 5.32 15.30
C GLY A 59 10.19 3.91 14.77
N PRO A 60 10.28 3.69 13.44
CA PRO A 60 9.85 2.45 12.81
C PRO A 60 10.23 1.22 13.65
N ARG A 61 9.27 0.31 13.91
CA ARG A 61 9.52 -0.91 14.73
C ARG A 61 10.71 -1.72 14.19
N HIS A 62 11.08 -1.48 12.93
CA HIS A 62 12.19 -2.09 12.24
C HIS A 62 13.40 -1.17 12.15
N SER A 63 14.58 -1.78 12.28
CA SER A 63 15.86 -1.12 12.02
C SER A 63 15.86 -0.48 10.64
N SER A 64 16.44 0.71 10.54
CA SER A 64 16.65 1.37 9.25
C SER A 64 17.35 0.42 8.27
N PRO A 65 17.00 0.49 6.97
CA PRO A 65 17.64 -0.34 5.98
C PRO A 65 19.15 -0.03 5.92
N PRO A 66 20.00 -1.04 5.66
CA PRO A 66 21.43 -0.84 5.51
C PRO A 66 21.71 0.14 4.35
N PRO A 67 22.87 0.82 4.35
CA PRO A 67 23.24 1.70 3.26
C PRO A 67 23.31 0.92 1.94
N ALA A 68 22.93 1.56 0.85
CA ALA A 68 23.09 1.00 -0.49
C ALA A 68 24.60 0.82 -0.81
N PRO A 69 25.00 -0.23 -1.55
CA PRO A 69 24.18 -1.27 -2.15
C PRO A 69 23.81 -2.39 -1.17
N ARG A 70 22.52 -2.77 -1.12
CA ARG A 70 22.02 -3.85 -0.27
C ARG A 70 22.14 -5.19 -0.98
N GLN A 71 22.76 -6.16 -0.32
CA GLN A 71 22.86 -7.53 -0.82
C GLN A 71 21.56 -8.28 -0.48
N PHE A 72 20.62 -8.29 -1.42
CA PHE A 72 19.53 -9.25 -1.38
C PHE A 72 19.96 -10.53 -2.10
N GLU A 73 19.51 -11.71 -1.63
CA GLU A 73 19.61 -12.96 -2.40
C GLU A 73 18.69 -12.89 -3.63
N ILE A 74 19.08 -12.06 -4.60
CA ILE A 74 18.40 -11.83 -5.89
C ILE A 74 18.29 -13.13 -6.69
N GLY A 75 19.07 -14.15 -6.33
CA GLY A 75 19.02 -15.49 -6.92
C GLY A 75 17.61 -16.07 -6.97
N ARG A 76 16.73 -15.77 -6.00
CA ARG A 76 15.35 -16.30 -6.00
C ARG A 76 14.44 -15.59 -7.00
N LEU A 77 14.58 -14.28 -7.19
CA LEU A 77 13.81 -13.51 -8.19
C LEU A 77 14.32 -13.75 -9.62
N TYR A 78 15.64 -13.90 -9.81
CA TYR A 78 16.20 -14.23 -11.12
C TYR A 78 15.90 -15.68 -11.55
N ARG A 79 15.60 -16.59 -10.62
CA ARG A 79 15.26 -18.00 -10.94
C ARG A 79 14.04 -18.14 -11.85
N TRP A 80 13.08 -17.22 -11.78
CA TRP A 80 11.88 -17.24 -12.62
C TRP A 80 12.11 -16.67 -14.03
N LYS A 81 13.24 -15.98 -14.27
CA LYS A 81 13.57 -15.44 -15.60
C LYS A 81 13.92 -16.54 -16.61
N GLY A 82 14.58 -17.62 -16.15
CA GLY A 82 14.94 -18.76 -16.99
C GLY A 82 13.72 -19.44 -17.64
N PRO A 83 12.74 -19.90 -16.85
CA PRO A 83 11.52 -20.50 -17.38
C PRO A 83 10.76 -19.55 -18.31
N LEU A 84 10.61 -18.27 -17.95
CA LEU A 84 9.86 -17.31 -18.78
C LEU A 84 10.54 -17.07 -20.14
N MET A 85 11.86 -16.90 -20.17
CA MET A 85 12.62 -16.78 -21.42
C MET A 85 12.53 -18.06 -22.25
N PHE A 86 12.58 -19.23 -21.60
CA PHE A 86 12.39 -20.51 -22.28
C PHE A 86 11.00 -20.61 -22.91
N PHE A 87 9.94 -20.27 -22.19
CA PHE A 87 8.58 -20.24 -22.74
C PHE A 87 8.47 -19.26 -23.90
N ALA A 88 8.98 -18.04 -23.76
CA ALA A 88 8.96 -17.05 -24.83
C ALA A 88 9.69 -17.55 -26.10
N ALA A 89 10.88 -18.14 -25.94
CA ALA A 89 11.64 -18.73 -27.04
C ALA A 89 10.90 -19.91 -27.68
N PHE A 90 10.33 -20.80 -26.87
CA PHE A 90 9.58 -21.97 -27.32
C PHE A 90 8.32 -21.57 -28.12
N PHE A 91 7.51 -20.64 -27.59
CA PHE A 91 6.33 -20.14 -28.29
C PHE A 91 6.71 -19.36 -29.55
N SER A 92 7.79 -18.57 -29.52
CA SER A 92 8.28 -17.89 -30.72
C SER A 92 8.69 -18.90 -31.81
N LEU A 93 9.32 -20.01 -31.44
CA LEU A 93 9.70 -21.07 -32.38
C LEU A 93 8.46 -21.74 -32.99
N ILE A 94 7.47 -22.11 -32.17
CA ILE A 94 6.20 -22.69 -32.63
C ILE A 94 5.45 -21.73 -33.55
N SER A 95 5.32 -20.46 -33.15
CA SER A 95 4.65 -19.43 -33.96
C SER A 95 5.35 -19.24 -35.30
N SER A 96 6.69 -19.28 -35.34
CA SER A 96 7.44 -19.20 -36.59
C SER A 96 7.19 -20.42 -37.48
N PHE A 97 7.11 -21.62 -36.90
CA PHE A 97 6.81 -22.84 -37.66
C PHE A 97 5.40 -22.82 -38.26
N ILE A 98 4.41 -22.38 -37.48
CA ILE A 98 3.02 -22.19 -37.94
C ILE A 98 2.95 -21.13 -39.05
N PHE A 99 3.64 -19.99 -38.87
CA PHE A 99 3.72 -18.92 -39.86
C PHE A 99 4.22 -19.43 -41.22
N PHE A 100 5.35 -20.15 -41.24
CA PHE A 100 5.87 -20.71 -42.48
C PHE A 100 4.95 -21.76 -43.09
N GLY A 101 4.30 -22.60 -42.27
CA GLY A 101 3.29 -23.56 -42.74
C GLY A 101 2.15 -22.88 -43.51
N PHE A 102 1.59 -21.80 -42.97
CA PHE A 102 0.53 -21.03 -43.65
C PHE A 102 1.03 -20.27 -44.88
N LEU A 103 2.26 -19.74 -44.83
CA LEU A 103 2.87 -19.03 -45.95
C LEU A 103 3.03 -19.96 -47.17
N PHE A 104 3.56 -21.17 -46.97
CA PHE A 104 3.74 -22.15 -48.05
C PHE A 104 2.44 -22.81 -48.51
N ALA A 105 1.40 -22.86 -47.66
CA ALA A 105 0.07 -23.33 -48.03
C ALA A 105 -0.74 -22.33 -48.87
N GLY A 106 -0.19 -21.15 -49.20
CA GLY A 106 -0.88 -20.13 -49.98
C GLY A 106 -2.02 -19.44 -49.22
N ALA A 107 -2.05 -19.53 -47.90
CA ALA A 107 -3.17 -19.11 -47.06
C ALA A 107 -3.29 -17.57 -46.87
N GLY A 108 -2.61 -16.76 -47.68
CA GLY A 108 -2.74 -15.30 -47.71
C GLY A 108 -2.66 -14.66 -46.32
N PHE A 109 -3.67 -13.82 -45.99
CA PHE A 109 -3.75 -13.06 -44.74
C PHE A 109 -3.69 -13.91 -43.47
N ALA A 110 -4.06 -15.20 -43.52
CA ALA A 110 -3.96 -16.10 -42.36
C ALA A 110 -2.51 -16.32 -41.89
N ALA A 111 -1.54 -16.15 -42.79
CA ALA A 111 -0.12 -16.18 -42.42
C ALA A 111 0.27 -15.00 -41.51
N LEU A 112 -0.47 -13.89 -41.46
CA LEU A 112 -0.12 -12.74 -40.60
C LEU A 112 -0.57 -12.89 -39.15
N MET A 113 -1.53 -13.77 -38.85
CA MET A 113 -2.05 -14.01 -37.50
C MET A 113 -0.96 -14.32 -36.46
N PRO A 114 -0.01 -15.25 -36.70
CA PRO A 114 1.05 -15.57 -35.74
C PRO A 114 1.98 -14.40 -35.42
N MET A 115 2.24 -13.51 -36.39
CA MET A 115 3.06 -12.30 -36.12
C MET A 115 2.38 -11.38 -35.12
N GLY A 116 1.05 -11.26 -35.17
CA GLY A 116 0.29 -10.47 -34.20
C GLY A 116 0.53 -10.93 -32.77
N PHE A 117 0.53 -12.25 -32.52
CA PHE A 117 0.81 -12.82 -31.21
C PHE A 117 2.25 -12.57 -30.74
N VAL A 118 3.23 -12.69 -31.63
CA VAL A 118 4.64 -12.38 -31.31
C VAL A 118 4.80 -10.90 -30.93
N ALA A 119 4.19 -10.00 -31.71
CA ALA A 119 4.24 -8.57 -31.43
C ALA A 119 3.59 -8.23 -30.07
N ILE A 120 2.41 -8.78 -29.80
CA ILE A 120 1.72 -8.60 -28.50
C ILE A 120 2.60 -9.15 -27.36
N GLY A 121 3.17 -10.34 -27.53
CA GLY A 121 4.06 -10.95 -26.54
C GLY A 121 5.29 -10.10 -26.24
N LEU A 122 5.93 -9.53 -27.26
CA LEU A 122 7.08 -8.63 -27.10
C LEU A 122 6.71 -7.32 -26.37
N VAL A 123 5.56 -6.73 -26.71
CA VAL A 123 5.09 -5.48 -26.06
C VAL A 123 4.79 -5.73 -24.59
N ILE A 124 4.08 -6.81 -24.26
CA ILE A 124 3.77 -7.15 -22.87
C ILE A 124 5.06 -7.50 -22.11
N GLY A 125 5.91 -8.38 -22.66
CA GLY A 125 7.14 -8.82 -22.01
C GLY A 125 8.12 -7.68 -21.73
N SER A 126 8.31 -6.77 -22.68
CA SER A 126 9.20 -5.62 -22.52
C SER A 126 8.72 -4.64 -21.45
N ARG A 127 7.41 -4.39 -21.34
CA ARG A 127 6.84 -3.54 -20.29
C ARG A 127 7.00 -4.17 -18.90
N THR A 128 6.68 -5.45 -18.75
CA THR A 128 6.78 -6.14 -17.46
C THR A 128 8.21 -6.19 -16.95
N TRP A 129 9.19 -6.33 -17.86
CA TRP A 129 10.60 -6.33 -17.49
C TRP A 129 11.03 -4.99 -16.89
N ARG A 130 10.69 -3.86 -17.52
CA ARG A 130 11.07 -2.53 -17.01
C ARG A 130 10.57 -2.31 -15.58
N THR A 131 9.35 -2.74 -15.26
CA THR A 131 8.78 -2.59 -13.91
C THR A 131 9.49 -3.49 -12.87
N ALA A 132 9.81 -4.73 -13.24
CA ALA A 132 10.51 -5.65 -12.35
C ALA A 132 11.93 -5.16 -12.02
N ASP A 133 12.62 -4.58 -13.00
CA ASP A 133 13.98 -4.06 -12.81
C ASP A 133 14.00 -2.86 -11.86
N SER A 134 13.05 -1.93 -11.99
CA SER A 134 12.96 -0.77 -11.08
C SER A 134 12.73 -1.16 -9.62
N ARG A 135 11.90 -2.17 -9.33
CA ARG A 135 11.69 -2.63 -7.94
C ARG A 135 12.95 -3.26 -7.33
N VAL A 136 13.66 -4.07 -8.12
CA VAL A 136 14.93 -4.65 -7.69
C VAL A 136 15.98 -3.56 -7.46
N ARG A 137 16.02 -2.56 -8.35
CA ARG A 137 16.90 -1.39 -8.18
C ARG A 137 16.55 -0.58 -6.93
N ALA A 138 15.28 -0.35 -6.63
CA ALA A 138 14.86 0.32 -5.40
C ALA A 138 15.34 -0.45 -4.14
N TRP A 139 15.26 -1.79 -4.16
CA TRP A 139 15.79 -2.60 -3.05
C TRP A 139 17.30 -2.52 -2.91
N MET A 140 18.04 -2.64 -4.02
CA MET A 140 19.50 -2.69 -4.00
C MET A 140 20.13 -1.31 -3.78
N TYR A 141 19.68 -0.32 -4.53
CA TYR A 141 20.31 0.99 -4.66
C TYR A 141 19.41 2.15 -4.23
N GLY A 142 18.17 1.86 -3.84
CA GLY A 142 17.20 2.89 -3.51
C GLY A 142 17.50 3.61 -2.20
N ALA A 143 17.15 4.89 -2.18
CA ALA A 143 17.18 5.71 -0.99
C ALA A 143 16.11 5.23 0.01
N ALA A 144 16.41 5.37 1.30
CA ALA A 144 15.49 4.99 2.37
C ALA A 144 14.79 6.23 2.90
N THR A 145 13.50 6.10 3.17
CA THR A 145 12.70 7.12 3.86
C THR A 145 11.70 6.45 4.78
N GLU A 146 11.27 7.20 5.79
CA GLU A 146 10.14 6.83 6.60
C GLU A 146 8.85 7.01 5.80
N ALA A 147 7.90 6.12 6.04
CA ALA A 147 6.58 6.13 5.48
C ALA A 147 5.55 5.86 6.57
N THR A 148 4.34 6.36 6.41
CA THR A 148 3.24 6.13 7.35
C THR A 148 2.19 5.25 6.69
N ILE A 149 1.78 4.18 7.38
CA ILE A 149 0.72 3.31 6.88
C ILE A 149 -0.61 4.05 6.93
N THR A 150 -1.28 4.13 5.78
CA THR A 150 -2.57 4.83 5.64
C THR A 150 -3.75 3.88 5.52
N SER A 151 -3.54 2.65 5.04
CA SER A 151 -4.61 1.66 4.90
C SER A 151 -4.06 0.24 4.95
N ILE A 152 -4.77 -0.66 5.63
CA ILE A 152 -4.55 -2.11 5.61
C ILE A 152 -5.91 -2.77 5.40
N GLY A 153 -6.01 -3.67 4.43
CA GLY A 153 -7.26 -4.39 4.16
C GLY A 153 -7.04 -5.59 3.24
N GLN A 154 -8.14 -6.21 2.81
CA GLN A 154 -8.09 -7.25 1.78
C GLN A 154 -8.23 -6.62 0.39
N ALA A 155 -7.52 -7.17 -0.60
CA ALA A 155 -7.72 -6.82 -1.99
C ALA A 155 -9.10 -7.31 -2.47
N SER A 156 -9.63 -6.64 -3.49
CA SER A 156 -10.95 -6.96 -4.07
C SER A 156 -11.00 -8.24 -4.89
N TYR A 157 -9.86 -8.90 -5.10
CA TYR A 157 -9.73 -10.10 -5.92
C TYR A 157 -9.24 -11.29 -5.09
N GLN A 158 -9.47 -12.49 -5.61
CA GLN A 158 -9.06 -13.74 -4.98
C GLN A 158 -8.15 -14.55 -5.91
N VAL A 159 -7.20 -15.26 -5.32
CA VAL A 159 -6.37 -16.26 -6.00
C VAL A 159 -6.47 -17.55 -5.20
N ASN A 160 -6.91 -18.64 -5.82
CA ASN A 160 -7.12 -19.93 -5.17
C ASN A 160 -8.03 -19.85 -3.92
N GLY A 161 -9.10 -19.05 -4.01
CA GLY A 161 -10.08 -18.90 -2.92
C GLY A 161 -9.60 -18.06 -1.73
N ARG A 162 -8.44 -17.41 -1.83
CA ARG A 162 -7.90 -16.50 -0.80
C ARG A 162 -7.77 -15.09 -1.35
N SER A 163 -8.20 -14.10 -0.58
CA SER A 163 -7.94 -12.68 -0.86
C SER A 163 -6.57 -12.30 -0.31
N PRO A 164 -5.66 -11.71 -1.11
CA PRO A 164 -4.43 -11.15 -0.56
C PRO A 164 -4.74 -9.90 0.26
N PHE A 165 -3.86 -9.58 1.19
CA PHE A 165 -3.87 -8.32 1.91
C PHE A 165 -3.26 -7.22 1.06
N LYS A 166 -3.79 -6.01 1.19
CA LYS A 166 -3.31 -4.77 0.57
C LYS A 166 -2.97 -3.78 1.68
N MET A 167 -1.76 -3.24 1.63
CA MET A 167 -1.30 -2.15 2.48
C MET A 167 -0.96 -0.94 1.62
N GLU A 168 -1.44 0.22 2.01
CA GLU A 168 -1.10 1.52 1.43
C GLU A 168 -0.35 2.33 2.47
N TYR A 169 0.65 3.06 1.99
CA TYR A 169 1.51 3.89 2.83
C TYR A 169 1.89 5.16 2.08
N GLU A 170 2.13 6.23 2.82
CA GLU A 170 2.56 7.52 2.30
C GLU A 170 4.00 7.81 2.73
N TYR A 171 4.80 8.32 1.81
CA TYR A 171 6.21 8.65 2.06
C TYR A 171 6.61 9.90 1.30
N VAL A 172 7.66 10.57 1.78
CA VAL A 172 8.21 11.76 1.11
C VAL A 172 9.47 11.36 0.34
N ALA A 173 9.48 11.63 -0.96
CA ALA A 173 10.65 11.49 -1.82
C ALA A 173 10.90 12.81 -2.54
N ASP A 174 12.13 13.34 -2.45
CA ASP A 174 12.51 14.63 -3.04
C ASP A 174 11.55 15.78 -2.69
N GLY A 175 11.00 15.77 -1.48
CA GLY A 175 10.04 16.77 -0.98
C GLY A 175 8.60 16.61 -1.50
N VAL A 176 8.31 15.55 -2.26
CA VAL A 176 6.97 15.23 -2.77
C VAL A 176 6.37 14.08 -1.97
N MET A 177 5.13 14.25 -1.52
CA MET A 177 4.36 13.17 -0.90
C MET A 177 3.91 12.18 -1.97
N LEU A 178 4.26 10.91 -1.81
CA LEU A 178 3.94 9.82 -2.71
C LEU A 178 3.23 8.70 -1.95
N THR A 179 2.39 7.96 -2.66
CA THR A 179 1.69 6.79 -2.12
C THR A 179 2.30 5.52 -2.71
N GLY A 180 2.64 4.58 -1.84
CA GLY A 180 3.05 3.24 -2.21
C GLY A 180 1.96 2.22 -1.89
N THR A 181 2.03 1.07 -2.55
CA THR A 181 1.08 -0.03 -2.30
C THR A 181 1.83 -1.35 -2.30
N ARG A 182 1.58 -2.15 -1.26
CA ARG A 182 2.00 -3.55 -1.17
C ARG A 182 0.79 -4.47 -1.20
N THR A 183 0.93 -5.61 -1.88
CA THR A 183 -0.07 -6.68 -1.86
C THR A 183 0.63 -8.00 -1.59
N THR A 184 0.17 -8.75 -0.60
CA THR A 184 0.81 -10.01 -0.16
C THR A 184 -0.23 -11.01 0.34
N PHE A 185 0.11 -12.30 0.36
CA PHE A 185 -0.66 -13.34 1.03
C PHE A 185 -0.17 -13.65 2.45
N SER A 186 0.91 -12.98 2.88
CA SER A 186 1.45 -13.14 4.23
C SER A 186 0.56 -12.44 5.25
N ASP A 187 0.23 -13.16 6.32
CA ASP A 187 -0.54 -12.64 7.45
C ASP A 187 0.30 -11.68 8.32
N GLU A 188 1.62 -11.60 8.10
CA GLU A 188 2.54 -10.67 8.79
C GLU A 188 2.08 -9.22 8.66
N ILE A 189 1.46 -8.87 7.53
CA ILE A 189 0.99 -7.51 7.27
C ILE A 189 -0.13 -7.06 8.22
N THR A 190 -0.79 -7.99 8.91
CA THR A 190 -1.84 -7.69 9.89
C THR A 190 -1.27 -7.29 11.26
N HIS A 191 0.05 -7.41 11.46
CA HIS A 191 0.72 -6.98 12.69
C HIS A 191 1.06 -5.48 12.69
N TYR A 192 0.85 -4.80 11.57
CA TYR A 192 1.03 -3.36 11.45
C TYR A 192 -0.26 -2.63 11.81
N ASP A 193 -0.10 -1.47 12.44
CA ASP A 193 -1.20 -0.59 12.80
C ASP A 193 -1.32 0.59 11.81
N LEU A 194 -2.52 1.14 11.68
CA LEU A 194 -2.71 2.38 10.91
C LEU A 194 -1.97 3.54 11.59
N GLY A 195 -1.31 4.38 10.80
CA GLY A 195 -0.47 5.47 11.30
C GLY A 195 0.91 5.01 11.77
N GLU A 196 1.20 3.71 11.74
CA GLU A 196 2.52 3.20 12.12
C GLU A 196 3.60 3.64 11.12
N PRO A 197 4.76 4.10 11.60
CA PRO A 197 5.89 4.41 10.76
C PRO A 197 6.61 3.12 10.32
N ILE A 198 6.88 3.02 9.02
CA ILE A 198 7.66 1.94 8.41
C ILE A 198 8.80 2.51 7.57
N TRP A 199 9.85 1.72 7.38
CA TRP A 199 10.88 2.08 6.40
C TRP A 199 10.44 1.66 5.01
N VAL A 200 10.67 2.55 4.04
CA VAL A 200 10.44 2.30 2.63
C VAL A 200 11.71 2.67 1.87
N VAL A 201 12.02 1.85 0.87
CA VAL A 201 13.10 2.11 -0.06
C VAL A 201 12.50 2.44 -1.44
N TYR A 202 12.97 3.52 -2.05
CA TYR A 202 12.48 3.98 -3.35
C TYR A 202 13.63 4.21 -4.33
N ASP A 203 13.37 4.07 -5.63
CA ASP A 203 14.35 4.39 -6.68
C ASP A 203 14.37 5.92 -6.93
N PRO A 204 15.46 6.65 -6.66
CA PRO A 204 15.51 8.10 -6.91
C PRO A 204 15.31 8.45 -8.39
N ALA A 205 15.62 7.55 -9.33
CA ALA A 205 15.36 7.76 -10.75
C ALA A 205 13.88 7.56 -11.11
N THR A 206 13.10 6.89 -10.27
CA THR A 206 11.65 6.70 -10.44
C THR A 206 10.99 6.65 -9.07
N PRO A 207 10.79 7.81 -8.40
CA PRO A 207 10.39 7.87 -6.99
C PRO A 207 9.05 7.19 -6.69
N THR A 208 8.18 7.02 -7.70
CA THR A 208 6.90 6.30 -7.59
C THR A 208 7.05 4.79 -7.38
N VAL A 209 8.25 4.24 -7.59
CA VAL A 209 8.54 2.82 -7.35
C VAL A 209 9.19 2.70 -5.98
N SER A 210 8.39 2.20 -5.04
CA SER A 210 8.79 1.96 -3.66
C SER A 210 8.58 0.51 -3.25
N ALA A 211 9.24 0.12 -2.17
CA ALA A 211 8.99 -1.12 -1.49
C ALA A 211 9.30 -1.02 0.01
N GLU A 212 8.50 -1.72 0.80
CA GLU A 212 8.62 -1.77 2.26
C GLU A 212 9.91 -2.46 2.73
N TRP A 213 10.38 -2.06 3.91
CA TRP A 213 11.52 -2.63 4.60
C TRP A 213 11.19 -2.93 6.08
N PRO A 214 11.50 -4.14 6.58
CA PRO A 214 12.06 -5.28 5.85
C PRO A 214 11.05 -5.83 4.84
N PRO A 215 11.50 -6.55 3.81
CA PRO A 215 10.59 -7.09 2.82
C PRO A 215 9.78 -8.24 3.40
N ILE A 216 8.47 -8.13 3.22
CA ILE A 216 7.49 -9.14 3.64
C ILE A 216 7.42 -10.20 2.54
N LEU A 217 7.78 -11.45 2.86
CA LEU A 217 7.84 -12.57 1.92
C LEU A 217 6.55 -13.39 1.85
#